data_AF-A0A953UBY9-F1
#
_entry.id   AF-A0A953UBY9-F1
#
_cell.length_a   1.000
_cell.length_b   1.000
_cell.length_c   1.000
_cell.angle_alpha   90.00
_cell.angle_beta   90.00
_cell.angle_gamma   90.00
#
_symmetry.space_group_name_H-M   'P 1'
#
loop_
_entity.id
_entity.type
_entity.pdbx_description
1 polymer ?
#
loop_
_entity_poly.entity_id
_entity_poly.type
_entity_poly.pdbx_seq_one_letter_code
_entity_poly.pdbx_strand_id
1 'polypeptide(L)'
;MFEALDVALKQDVESVQRMLQERHNSKLVFQHARVGNAVVVTRERMDAANPGTDTVQFSLTSAGITVQRDNTMRFVIVQSLNTEGTCKMNVDGQELEIWQVCHKALDGLFFGD
;
A
#
# COMPACT_ATOMS: atom_id res chain seq x y z
N MET A 1 0.74 10.55 -11.07
CA MET A 1 1.32 10.10 -9.78
C MET A 1 0.57 8.92 -9.17
N PHE A 2 -0.76 8.98 -9.03
CA PHE A 2 -1.53 7.83 -8.49
C PHE A 2 -1.34 6.53 -9.30
N GLU A 3 -1.25 6.61 -10.63
CA GLU A 3 -0.89 5.46 -11.49
C GLU A 3 0.49 4.87 -11.16
N ALA A 4 1.49 5.71 -10.89
CA ALA A 4 2.83 5.24 -10.57
C ALA A 4 2.87 4.57 -9.19
N LEU A 5 2.08 5.09 -8.24
CA LEU A 5 1.85 4.45 -6.95
C LEU A 5 1.19 3.08 -7.14
N ASP A 6 0.14 2.98 -7.96
CA ASP A 6 -0.57 1.72 -8.25
C ASP A 6 0.38 0.64 -8.79
N VAL A 7 1.23 1.01 -9.76
CA VAL A 7 2.25 0.11 -10.32
C VAL A 7 3.24 -0.35 -9.24
N ALA A 8 3.73 0.56 -8.40
CA ALA A 8 4.66 0.22 -7.32
C ALA A 8 4.03 -0.73 -6.30
N LEU A 9 2.78 -0.44 -5.85
CA LEU A 9 2.04 -1.30 -4.93
C LEU A 9 1.86 -2.72 -5.48
N LYS A 10 1.53 -2.83 -6.77
CA LYS A 10 1.42 -4.13 -7.45
C LYS A 10 2.75 -4.88 -7.44
N GLN A 11 3.84 -4.21 -7.79
CA GLN A 11 5.18 -4.81 -7.80
C GLN A 11 5.62 -5.29 -6.41
N ASP A 12 5.33 -4.52 -5.37
CA ASP A 12 5.62 -4.89 -3.98
C ASP A 12 4.84 -6.15 -3.58
N VAL A 13 3.52 -6.18 -3.85
CA VAL A 13 2.66 -7.34 -3.56
C VAL A 13 3.14 -8.59 -4.31
N GLU A 14 3.45 -8.48 -5.60
CA GLU A 14 3.98 -9.59 -6.41
C GLU A 14 5.31 -10.10 -5.87
N SER A 15 6.19 -9.21 -5.40
CA SER A 15 7.48 -9.56 -4.83
C SER A 15 7.33 -10.32 -3.51
N VAL A 16 6.48 -9.83 -2.60
CA VAL A 16 6.18 -10.51 -1.33
C VAL A 16 5.54 -11.87 -1.57
N GLN A 17 4.58 -11.95 -2.50
CA GLN A 17 3.92 -13.21 -2.84
C GLN A 17 4.92 -14.25 -3.38
N ARG A 18 5.86 -13.83 -4.24
CA ARG A 18 6.93 -14.69 -4.76
C ARG A 18 7.83 -15.21 -3.63
N MET A 19 8.26 -14.33 -2.73
CA MET A 19 9.08 -14.71 -1.57
C MET A 19 8.37 -15.73 -0.66
N LEU A 20 7.06 -15.61 -0.47
CA LEU A 20 6.28 -16.58 0.31
C LEU A 20 6.17 -17.94 -0.38
N GLN A 21 5.96 -17.94 -1.70
CA GLN A 21 5.92 -19.16 -2.50
C GLN A 21 7.24 -19.92 -2.44
N GLU A 22 8.37 -19.22 -2.56
CA GLU A 22 9.73 -19.79 -2.43
C GLU A 22 9.99 -20.40 -1.05
N ARG A 23 9.38 -19.83 0.00
CA ARG A 23 9.45 -20.34 1.38
C ARG A 23 8.40 -21.41 1.70
N HIS A 24 7.60 -21.84 0.72
CA HIS A 24 6.48 -22.75 0.89
C HIS A 24 5.46 -22.31 1.98
N ASN A 25 5.33 -21.01 2.22
CA ASN A 25 4.40 -20.47 3.20
C ASN A 25 3.05 -20.16 2.54
N SER A 26 2.14 -21.15 2.54
CA SER A 26 0.79 -21.01 1.98
C SER A 26 -0.23 -20.38 2.94
N LYS A 27 0.18 -20.01 4.16
CA LYS A 27 -0.72 -19.46 5.17
C LYS A 27 -1.09 -18.01 4.95
N LEU A 28 -0.32 -17.30 4.11
CA LEU A 28 -0.51 -15.90 3.80
C LEU A 28 -0.70 -15.73 2.30
N VAL A 29 -1.72 -14.97 1.93
CA VAL A 29 -1.97 -14.56 0.54
C VAL A 29 -2.06 -13.05 0.51
N PHE A 30 -1.27 -12.42 -0.34
CA PHE A 30 -1.35 -10.99 -0.61
C PHE A 30 -2.01 -10.74 -1.97
N GLN A 31 -2.90 -9.77 -2.02
CA GLN A 31 -3.61 -9.39 -3.23
C GLN A 31 -3.56 -7.89 -3.45
N HIS A 32 -3.51 -7.51 -4.72
CA HIS A 32 -3.63 -6.13 -5.18
C HIS A 32 -4.87 -6.06 -6.08
N ALA A 33 -5.71 -5.05 -5.87
CA ALA A 33 -6.87 -4.80 -6.70
C ALA A 33 -7.06 -3.30 -6.91
N ARG A 34 -7.50 -2.93 -8.12
CA ARG A 34 -7.91 -1.57 -8.44
C ARG A 34 -9.42 -1.52 -8.67
N VAL A 35 -10.10 -0.67 -7.93
CA VAL A 35 -11.56 -0.50 -7.97
C VAL A 35 -11.87 0.98 -8.15
N GLY A 36 -12.14 1.39 -9.39
CA GLY A 36 -12.38 2.80 -9.74
C GLY A 36 -11.20 3.69 -9.36
N ASN A 37 -11.43 4.62 -8.44
CA ASN A 37 -10.44 5.58 -7.94
C ASN A 37 -9.69 5.08 -6.70
N ALA A 38 -9.82 3.81 -6.35
CA ALA A 38 -9.15 3.19 -5.22
C ALA A 38 -8.24 2.03 -5.65
N VAL A 39 -7.14 1.87 -4.93
CA VAL A 39 -6.26 0.70 -4.95
C VAL A 39 -6.33 0.06 -3.58
N VAL A 40 -6.56 -1.25 -3.53
CA VAL A 40 -6.68 -2.03 -2.30
C VAL A 40 -5.60 -3.09 -2.29
N VAL A 41 -4.86 -3.15 -1.19
CA VAL A 41 -3.91 -4.22 -0.89
C VAL A 41 -4.43 -5.01 0.29
N THR A 42 -4.55 -6.32 0.13
CA THR A 42 -5.15 -7.22 1.10
C THR A 42 -4.14 -8.25 1.55
N ARG A 43 -4.10 -8.54 2.86
CA ARG A 43 -3.45 -9.72 3.44
C ARG A 43 -4.53 -10.67 3.96
N GLU A 44 -4.57 -11.88 3.42
CA GLU A 44 -5.42 -12.96 3.91
C GLU A 44 -4.58 -13.98 4.68
N ARG A 45 -5.02 -14.30 5.90
CA ARG A 45 -4.52 -15.40 6.72
C ARG A 45 -5.40 -16.63 6.46
N MET A 46 -4.84 -17.62 5.77
CA MET A 46 -5.46 -18.93 5.49
C MET A 46 -5.26 -19.94 6.64
N ASP A 47 -4.75 -19.50 7.79
CA ASP A 47 -4.58 -20.38 8.95
C ASP A 47 -5.93 -20.65 9.62
N ALA A 48 -6.33 -21.92 9.67
CA ALA A 48 -7.58 -22.35 10.30
C ALA A 48 -7.67 -21.97 11.78
N ALA A 49 -6.53 -21.78 12.48
CA ALA A 49 -6.51 -21.39 13.88
C ALA A 49 -6.76 -19.89 14.10
N ASN A 50 -6.44 -19.04 13.12
CA ASN A 50 -6.63 -17.59 13.21
C ASN A 50 -6.88 -16.98 11.82
N PRO A 51 -8.06 -17.23 11.23
CA PRO A 51 -8.41 -16.64 9.94
C PRO A 51 -8.57 -15.13 10.11
N GLY A 52 -8.19 -14.38 9.09
CA GLY A 52 -8.37 -12.93 9.11
C GLY A 52 -7.94 -12.27 7.82
N THR A 53 -8.48 -11.09 7.60
CA THR A 53 -8.20 -10.26 6.44
C THR A 53 -7.86 -8.88 6.93
N ASP A 54 -6.66 -8.42 6.60
CA ASP A 54 -6.24 -7.04 6.85
C ASP A 54 -6.16 -6.31 5.51
N THR A 55 -6.47 -5.03 5.50
CA THR A 55 -6.61 -4.24 4.28
C THR A 55 -5.93 -2.88 4.40
N VAL A 56 -5.26 -2.47 3.32
CA VAL A 56 -4.81 -1.09 3.13
C VAL A 56 -5.43 -0.57 1.84
N GLN A 57 -6.16 0.54 1.93
CA GLN A 57 -6.82 1.17 0.79
C GLN A 57 -6.20 2.55 0.54
N PHE A 58 -5.86 2.80 -0.72
CA PHE A 58 -5.45 4.09 -1.25
C PHE A 58 -6.60 4.62 -2.09
N SER A 59 -7.14 5.80 -1.79
CA SER A 59 -8.24 6.38 -2.58
C SER A 59 -7.89 7.79 -3.07
N LEU A 60 -7.99 7.99 -4.37
CA LEU A 60 -7.81 9.29 -5.00
C LEU A 60 -9.05 10.16 -4.76
N THR A 61 -8.84 11.29 -4.09
CA THR A 61 -9.87 12.28 -3.73
C THR A 61 -9.48 13.66 -4.22
N SER A 62 -10.37 14.65 -4.07
CA SER A 62 -10.08 16.06 -4.36
C SER A 62 -8.97 16.65 -3.48
N ALA A 63 -8.76 16.10 -2.28
CA ALA A 63 -7.73 16.55 -1.33
C ALA A 63 -6.37 15.87 -1.53
N GLY A 64 -6.28 14.86 -2.39
CA GLY A 64 -5.09 14.02 -2.56
C GLY A 64 -5.42 12.53 -2.48
N ILE A 65 -4.42 11.70 -2.20
CA ILE A 65 -4.59 10.25 -2.04
C ILE A 65 -4.72 9.97 -0.55
N THR A 66 -5.87 9.45 -0.14
CA THR A 66 -6.11 9.03 1.24
C THR A 66 -5.64 7.61 1.44
N VAL A 67 -5.00 7.32 2.58
CA VAL A 67 -4.54 5.96 2.93
C VAL A 67 -5.27 5.51 4.19
N GLN A 68 -5.97 4.38 4.11
CA GLN A 68 -6.75 3.79 5.19
C GLN A 68 -6.25 2.37 5.47
N ARG A 69 -6.22 1.96 6.73
CA ARG A 69 -5.99 0.57 7.15
C ARG A 69 -7.21 0.11 7.94
N ASP A 70 -7.86 -0.95 7.50
CA ASP A 70 -9.06 -1.52 8.13
C ASP A 70 -10.11 -0.45 8.46
N ASN A 71 -10.44 0.38 7.44
CA ASN A 71 -11.34 1.55 7.50
C ASN A 71 -10.91 2.70 8.42
N THR A 72 -9.73 2.63 9.03
CA THR A 72 -9.17 3.72 9.85
C THR A 72 -8.22 4.55 9.00
N MET A 73 -8.48 5.86 8.91
CA MET A 73 -7.61 6.81 8.21
C MET A 73 -6.22 6.84 8.84
N ARG A 74 -5.18 6.69 8.02
CA ARG A 74 -3.78 6.71 8.46
C ARG A 74 -3.12 8.03 8.15
N PHE A 75 -3.16 8.46 6.89
CA PHE A 75 -2.57 9.73 6.44
C PHE A 75 -3.09 10.10 5.04
N VAL A 76 -2.83 11.35 4.64
CA VAL A 76 -3.11 11.87 3.29
C VAL A 76 -1.80 12.12 2.56
N ILE A 77 -1.76 11.75 1.29
CA ILE A 77 -0.66 12.06 0.37
C ILE A 77 -1.11 13.19 -0.55
N VAL A 78 -0.37 14.29 -0.54
CA VAL A 78 -0.56 15.43 -1.44
C VAL A 78 0.57 15.44 -2.46
N GLN A 79 0.26 15.67 -3.73
CA GLN A 79 1.30 15.84 -4.74
C GLN A 79 1.97 17.21 -4.54
N SER A 80 3.29 17.22 -4.35
CA SER A 80 4.08 18.45 -4.32
C SER A 80 5.06 18.48 -5.48
N LEU A 81 5.45 19.68 -5.89
CA LEU A 81 6.61 19.92 -6.74
C LEU A 81 7.71 20.45 -5.82
N ASN A 82 8.86 19.79 -5.77
CA ASN A 82 9.98 20.29 -4.99
C ASN A 82 10.66 21.48 -5.72
N THR A 83 11.65 22.10 -5.08
CA THR A 83 12.39 23.25 -5.63
C THR A 83 13.17 22.94 -6.91
N GLU A 84 13.37 21.66 -7.23
CA GLU A 84 14.05 21.17 -8.44
C GLU A 84 13.06 20.85 -9.57
N GLY A 85 11.76 21.09 -9.37
CA GLY A 85 10.71 20.79 -10.35
C GLY A 85 10.31 19.31 -10.42
N THR A 86 10.78 18.49 -9.47
CA THR A 86 10.45 17.06 -9.40
C THR A 86 9.16 16.85 -8.61
N CYS A 87 8.27 16.02 -9.14
CA CYS A 87 7.04 15.67 -8.45
C CYS A 87 7.32 14.66 -7.33
N LYS A 88 7.04 15.05 -6.08
CA LYS A 88 7.21 14.25 -4.86
C LYS A 88 5.85 14.04 -4.18
N MET A 89 5.81 13.08 -3.27
CA MET A 89 4.64 12.82 -2.44
C MET A 89 4.84 13.48 -1.08
N ASN A 90 4.01 14.45 -0.73
CA ASN A 90 4.01 15.03 0.60
C ASN A 90 3.07 14.25 1.51
N VAL A 91 3.60 13.69 2.60
CA VAL A 91 2.85 12.97 3.63
C VAL A 91 3.14 13.64 4.97
N ASP A 92 2.10 14.20 5.60
CA ASP A 92 2.20 14.88 6.90
C ASP A 92 3.31 15.96 6.95
N GLY A 93 3.53 16.67 5.85
CA GLY A 93 4.55 17.72 5.73
C GLY A 93 5.93 17.22 5.30
N GLN A 94 6.12 15.91 5.15
CA GLN A 94 7.38 15.30 4.71
C GLN A 94 7.32 14.92 3.23
N GLU A 95 8.34 15.32 2.45
CA GLU A 95 8.50 14.86 1.07
C GLU A 95 9.06 13.44 1.03
N LEU A 96 8.33 12.55 0.38
CA LEU A 96 8.62 11.13 0.24
C LEU A 96 8.64 10.73 -1.24
N GLU A 97 9.44 9.72 -1.53
CA GLU A 97 9.40 8.98 -2.79
C GLU A 97 8.32 7.89 -2.75
N ILE A 98 7.93 7.38 -3.91
CA ILE A 98 6.88 6.35 -4.03
C ILE A 98 7.19 5.14 -3.15
N TRP A 99 8.42 4.62 -3.19
CA TRP A 99 8.82 3.46 -2.40
C TRP A 99 8.73 3.72 -0.89
N GLN A 100 9.00 4.94 -0.44
CA GLN A 100 8.89 5.32 0.98
C GLN A 100 7.43 5.39 1.42
N VAL A 101 6.54 5.85 0.53
CA VAL A 101 5.09 5.85 0.78
C VAL A 101 4.56 4.42 0.82
N CYS A 102 4.95 3.55 -0.12
CA CYS A 102 4.59 2.13 -0.10
C CYS A 102 5.05 1.48 1.21
N HIS A 103 6.31 1.67 1.58
CA HIS A 103 6.86 1.15 2.83
C HIS A 103 6.05 1.66 4.04
N LYS A 104 5.87 2.98 4.18
CA LYS A 104 5.09 3.57 5.29
C LYS A 104 3.65 3.03 5.37
N ALA A 105 3.01 2.76 4.24
CA ALA A 105 1.63 2.29 4.19
C ALA A 105 1.50 0.79 4.45
N LEU A 106 2.42 -0.02 3.91
CA LEU A 106 2.29 -1.47 3.82
C LEU A 106 3.15 -2.24 4.82
N ASP A 107 4.08 -1.61 5.56
CA ASP A 107 5.00 -2.32 6.46
C ASP A 107 4.28 -3.25 7.44
N GLY A 108 3.31 -2.70 8.19
CA GLY A 108 2.51 -3.50 9.14
C GLY A 108 1.57 -4.51 8.45
N LEU A 109 1.21 -4.28 7.18
CA LEU A 109 0.46 -5.25 6.39
C LEU A 109 1.36 -6.42 5.97
N PHE A 110 2.59 -6.17 5.52
CA PHE A 110 3.50 -7.21 5.05
C PHE A 110 4.15 -8.00 6.18
N PHE A 111 4.57 -7.33 7.25
CA PHE A 111 5.40 -7.95 8.29
C PHE A 111 4.65 -8.20 9.60
N GLY A 112 3.39 -7.74 9.70
CA GLY A 112 2.65 -7.78 10.96
C GLY A 112 3.08 -6.64 11.89
N ASP A 113 2.31 -6.47 12.97
CA ASP A 113 2.75 -5.68 14.11
C ASP A 113 3.35 -6.64 15.16
#